data_AF-A0A2T1D9K0-F1
#
_entry.id   AF-A0A2T1D9K0-F1
#
_cell.length_a   1.000
_cell.length_b   1.000
_cell.length_c   1.000
_cell.angle_alpha   90.00
_cell.angle_beta   90.00
_cell.angle_gamma   90.00
#
_symmetry.space_group_name_H-M   'P 1'
#
loop_
_entity.id
_entity.type
_entity.pdbx_description
1 polymer ?
#
loop_
_entity_poly.entity_id
_entity_poly.type
_entity_poly.pdbx_seq_one_letter_code
_entity_poly.pdbx_strand_id
1 'polypeptide(L)'
;MRIKLLLMGMLLSSFVAPAYAETKQLDYTLTSAANQSFSGLIEQAELLAERLAKQGFANPSTTVVEMRILAEREGLTAPILYVRVTRAEWQKQPKLRAITYLRGVDRLLGFSPQNSQPPVFPSATVSFASSQSEPNYYDNP
;
A
#
# COMPACT_ATOMS: atom_id res chain seq x y z
N MET A 1 0.10 53.60 61.36
CA MET A 1 1.05 52.93 60.42
C MET A 1 0.22 52.23 59.34
N ARG A 2 0.31 52.63 58.08
CA ARG A 2 -0.48 52.04 56.97
C ARG A 2 0.44 51.14 56.14
N ILE A 3 0.25 49.82 56.21
CA ILE A 3 0.94 48.85 55.35
C ILE A 3 0.40 49.00 53.92
N LYS A 4 1.27 49.31 52.95
CA LYS A 4 0.98 49.17 51.52
C LYS A 4 1.40 47.76 51.10
N LEU A 5 0.43 46.91 50.78
CA LEU A 5 0.66 45.59 50.18
C LEU A 5 0.86 45.80 48.67
N LEU A 6 2.09 45.64 48.18
CA LEU A 6 2.39 45.62 46.75
C LEU A 6 2.12 44.21 46.21
N LEU A 7 0.98 44.04 45.53
CA LEU A 7 0.68 42.83 44.78
C LEU A 7 1.39 42.93 43.43
N MET A 8 2.56 42.29 43.29
CA MET A 8 3.20 42.16 41.99
C MET A 8 2.63 40.91 41.30
N GLY A 9 1.69 41.11 40.39
CA GLY A 9 1.14 40.05 39.55
C GLY A 9 2.18 39.59 38.53
N MET A 10 2.76 38.41 38.74
CA MET A 10 3.64 37.75 37.78
C MET A 10 2.76 37.15 36.67
N LEU A 11 2.62 37.86 35.55
CA LEU A 11 2.05 37.32 34.31
C LEU A 11 3.02 36.28 33.75
N LEU A 12 2.83 35.00 34.11
CA LEU A 12 3.44 33.88 33.40
C LEU A 12 2.74 33.73 32.05
N SER A 13 3.20 34.48 31.05
CA SER A 13 2.85 34.23 29.66
C SER A 13 3.42 32.88 29.25
N SER A 14 2.59 31.83 29.25
CA SER A 14 2.96 30.54 28.70
C SER A 14 3.17 30.71 27.19
N PHE A 15 4.42 30.68 26.74
CA PHE A 15 4.74 30.60 25.31
C PHE A 15 4.27 29.26 24.79
N VAL A 16 3.05 29.20 24.25
CA VAL A 16 2.57 28.03 23.51
C VAL A 16 3.22 28.09 22.14
N ALA A 17 4.30 27.33 21.95
CA ALA A 17 4.88 27.16 20.62
C ALA A 17 3.84 26.53 19.68
N PRO A 18 3.72 27.00 18.44
CA PRO A 18 2.82 26.37 17.47
C PRO A 18 3.26 24.91 17.27
N ALA A 19 2.37 23.96 17.56
CA ALA A 19 2.60 22.56 17.28
C ALA A 19 2.46 22.34 15.76
N TYR A 20 3.59 22.22 15.06
CA TYR A 20 3.59 21.83 13.66
C TYR A 20 3.19 20.35 13.56
N ALA A 21 2.08 20.08 12.89
CA ALA A 21 1.62 18.73 12.63
C ALA A 21 2.45 18.11 11.50
N GLU A 22 3.55 17.42 11.84
CA GLU A 22 4.36 16.72 10.86
C GLU A 22 3.72 15.36 10.53
N THR A 23 3.52 15.09 9.24
CA THR A 23 3.13 13.77 8.73
C THR A 23 4.35 13.11 8.12
N LYS A 24 4.70 11.91 8.61
CA LYS A 24 5.80 11.11 8.09
C LYS A 24 5.27 10.04 7.14
N GLN A 25 5.61 10.17 5.85
CA GLN A 25 5.25 9.19 4.81
C GLN A 25 6.42 8.22 4.57
N LEU A 26 6.11 6.93 4.49
CA LEU A 26 7.10 5.87 4.34
C LEU A 26 6.65 4.87 3.27
N ASP A 27 7.53 4.61 2.31
CA ASP A 27 7.36 3.55 1.30
C ASP A 27 8.43 2.48 1.53
N TYR A 28 8.01 1.22 1.67
CA TYR A 28 8.92 0.09 1.89
C TYR A 28 8.59 -1.07 0.96
N THR A 29 9.62 -1.71 0.40
CA THR A 29 9.49 -2.96 -0.35
C THR A 29 10.00 -4.12 0.48
N LEU A 30 9.20 -5.17 0.59
CA LEU A 30 9.50 -6.42 1.27
C LEU A 30 9.65 -7.53 0.23
N THR A 31 10.84 -8.09 0.09
CA THR A 31 11.07 -9.25 -0.79
C THR A 31 10.64 -10.54 -0.08
N SER A 32 9.83 -11.34 -0.77
CA SER A 32 9.39 -12.66 -0.32
C SER A 32 10.56 -13.64 -0.25
N ALA A 33 10.64 -14.42 0.82
CA ALA A 33 11.57 -15.54 0.93
C ALA A 33 11.14 -16.71 0.02
N ALA A 34 12.11 -17.57 -0.31
CA ALA A 34 11.85 -18.81 -1.05
C ALA A 34 10.83 -19.69 -0.30
N ASN A 35 9.82 -20.19 -1.02
CA ASN A 35 8.73 -21.02 -0.49
C ASN A 35 7.89 -20.37 0.63
N GLN A 36 7.98 -19.05 0.82
CA GLN A 36 7.12 -18.34 1.76
C GLN A 36 5.65 -18.44 1.32
N SER A 37 4.72 -18.54 2.27
CA SER A 37 3.27 -18.42 1.99
C SER A 37 2.86 -16.95 1.92
N PHE A 38 1.75 -16.65 1.23
CA PHE A 38 1.22 -15.29 1.21
C PHE A 38 0.89 -14.78 2.63
N SER A 39 0.32 -15.63 3.49
CA SER A 39 0.03 -15.26 4.88
C SER A 39 1.30 -14.90 5.66
N GLY A 40 2.39 -15.66 5.50
CA GLY A 40 3.65 -15.37 6.17
C GLY A 40 4.29 -14.06 5.67
N LEU A 41 4.07 -13.70 4.41
CA LEU A 41 4.50 -12.41 3.88
C LEU A 41 3.70 -11.24 4.48
N ILE A 42 2.38 -11.41 4.61
CA ILE A 42 1.51 -10.42 5.27
C ILE A 42 1.91 -10.22 6.73
N GLU A 43 2.13 -11.30 7.49
CA GLU A 43 2.58 -11.21 8.89
C GLU A 43 3.90 -10.43 9.02
N GLN A 44 4.86 -10.68 8.13
CA GLN A 44 6.11 -9.92 8.10
C GLN A 44 5.90 -8.43 7.80
N ALA A 45 4.98 -8.11 6.89
CA ALA A 45 4.63 -6.74 6.57
C ALA A 45 3.96 -6.01 7.75
N GLU A 46 3.10 -6.68 8.50
CA GLU A 46 2.48 -6.14 9.72
C GLU A 46 3.55 -5.83 10.80
N LEU A 47 4.46 -6.76 11.04
CA LEU A 47 5.57 -6.57 11.98
C LEU A 47 6.51 -5.43 11.54
N LEU A 48 6.75 -5.30 10.24
CA LEU A 48 7.50 -4.18 9.67
C LEU A 48 6.75 -2.87 9.92
N ALA A 49 5.45 -2.80 9.63
CA ALA A 49 4.63 -1.61 9.82
C ALA A 49 4.62 -1.15 11.29
N GLU A 50 4.47 -2.07 12.25
CA GLU A 50 4.53 -1.74 13.69
C GLU A 50 5.88 -1.13 14.08
N ARG A 51 6.98 -1.71 13.58
CA ARG A 51 8.33 -1.21 13.82
C ARG A 51 8.52 0.19 13.25
N LEU A 52 8.05 0.42 12.02
CA LEU A 52 8.12 1.71 11.33
C LEU A 52 7.27 2.78 12.01
N ALA A 53 6.08 2.44 12.50
CA ALA A 53 5.26 3.34 13.30
C ALA A 53 5.99 3.75 14.59
N LYS A 54 6.54 2.79 15.33
CA LYS A 54 7.36 3.07 16.53
C LYS A 54 8.53 3.99 16.23
N GLN A 55 9.27 3.72 15.15
CA GLN A 55 10.41 4.54 14.72
C GLN A 55 9.97 5.93 14.23
N GLY A 56 8.82 6.03 13.57
CA GLY A 56 8.25 7.30 13.12
C GLY A 56 7.93 8.23 14.29
N PHE A 57 7.26 7.70 15.32
CA PHE A 57 6.90 8.48 16.50
C PHE A 57 8.06 8.78 17.47
N ALA A 58 9.25 8.22 17.23
CA ALA A 58 10.45 8.59 17.96
C ALA A 58 10.84 10.06 17.77
N ASN A 59 10.49 10.69 16.63
CA ASN A 59 10.52 12.14 16.47
C ASN A 59 9.26 12.74 17.14
N PRO A 60 9.39 13.59 18.18
CA PRO A 60 8.24 14.16 18.90
C PRO A 60 7.34 15.04 18.03
N SER A 61 7.87 15.64 16.95
CA SER A 61 7.11 16.49 16.02
C SER A 61 6.18 15.70 15.10
N THR A 62 6.45 14.41 14.89
CA THR A 62 5.61 13.54 14.04
C THR A 62 4.26 13.28 14.71
N THR A 63 3.19 13.76 14.10
CA THR A 63 1.80 13.60 14.59
C THR A 63 1.04 12.50 13.87
N VAL A 64 1.46 12.16 12.65
CA VAL A 64 0.89 11.09 11.83
C VAL A 64 2.02 10.31 11.18
N VAL A 65 1.92 8.99 11.17
CA VAL A 65 2.75 8.11 10.36
C VAL A 65 1.85 7.43 9.33
N GLU A 66 2.23 7.56 8.06
CA GLU A 66 1.56 6.97 6.91
C GLU A 66 2.55 6.08 6.18
N MET A 67 2.14 4.84 5.89
CA MET A 67 3.03 3.81 5.38
C MET A 67 2.36 3.03 4.27
N ARG A 68 3.09 2.77 3.20
CA ARG A 68 2.71 1.85 2.14
C ARG A 68 3.81 0.80 2.01
N ILE A 69 3.42 -0.45 2.16
CA ILE A 69 4.33 -1.59 2.02
C ILE A 69 4.01 -2.31 0.71
N LEU A 70 5.01 -2.39 -0.14
CA LEU A 70 5.05 -3.20 -1.35
C LEU A 70 5.68 -4.54 -1.02
N ALA A 71 5.22 -5.58 -1.70
CA ALA A 71 5.87 -6.87 -1.74
C ALA A 71 6.50 -7.09 -3.11
N GLU A 72 7.64 -7.78 -3.12
CA GLU A 72 8.31 -8.27 -4.31
C GLU A 72 8.47 -9.79 -4.22
N ARG A 73 8.17 -10.50 -5.31
CA ARG A 73 8.36 -11.95 -5.43
C ARG A 73 8.63 -12.31 -6.88
N GLU A 74 9.76 -12.96 -7.14
CA GLU A 74 10.16 -13.40 -8.49
C GLU A 74 10.08 -12.26 -9.53
N GLY A 75 10.46 -11.04 -9.12
CA GLY A 75 10.41 -9.84 -9.98
C GLY A 75 9.03 -9.19 -10.12
N LEU A 76 7.97 -9.78 -9.55
CA LEU A 76 6.64 -9.18 -9.49
C LEU A 76 6.54 -8.29 -8.24
N THR A 77 6.11 -7.04 -8.41
CA THR A 77 5.95 -6.09 -7.29
C THR A 77 4.52 -5.60 -7.19
N ALA A 78 3.95 -5.62 -5.99
CA ALA A 78 2.61 -5.11 -5.73
C ALA A 78 2.45 -4.55 -4.31
N PRO A 79 1.65 -3.49 -4.11
CA PRO A 79 1.34 -2.99 -2.78
C PRO A 79 0.49 -4.02 -2.02
N ILE A 80 0.88 -4.38 -0.80
CA ILE A 80 0.18 -5.38 0.03
C ILE A 80 -0.56 -4.77 1.22
N LEU A 81 -0.05 -3.65 1.74
CA LEU A 81 -0.52 -3.07 2.99
C LEU A 81 -0.39 -1.54 2.96
N TYR A 82 -1.44 -0.87 3.44
CA TYR A 82 -1.43 0.55 3.73
C TYR A 82 -1.85 0.79 5.18
N VAL A 83 -1.13 1.67 5.87
CA VAL A 83 -1.37 2.03 7.26
C VAL A 83 -1.28 3.53 7.42
N ARG A 84 -2.25 4.09 8.16
CA ARG A 84 -2.21 5.46 8.65
C ARG A 84 -2.54 5.43 10.13
N VAL A 85 -1.64 5.94 10.95
CA VAL A 85 -1.80 5.97 12.40
C VAL A 85 -1.38 7.34 12.94
N THR A 86 -2.18 7.88 13.85
CA THR A 86 -1.89 9.13 14.54
C THR A 86 -1.12 8.88 15.84
N ARG A 87 -0.38 9.89 16.31
CA ARG A 87 0.30 9.84 17.61
C ARG A 87 -0.69 9.59 18.75
N ALA A 88 -1.87 10.22 18.69
CA ALA A 88 -2.90 10.07 19.70
C ALA A 88 -3.39 8.62 19.81
N GLU A 89 -3.64 7.96 18.68
CA GLU A 89 -3.99 6.54 18.62
C GLU A 89 -2.86 5.66 19.15
N TRP A 90 -1.62 5.92 18.71
CA TRP A 90 -0.45 5.15 19.12
C TRP A 90 -0.14 5.27 20.62
N GLN A 91 -0.31 6.46 21.21
CA GLN A 91 -0.14 6.67 22.65
C GLN A 91 -1.24 6.00 23.47
N LYS A 92 -2.48 5.97 22.95
CA LYS A 92 -3.59 5.27 23.59
C LYS A 92 -3.37 3.76 23.57
N GLN A 93 -2.88 3.22 22.46
CA GLN A 93 -2.44 1.84 22.36
C GLN A 93 -1.35 1.71 21.28
N PRO A 94 -0.12 1.28 21.66
CA PRO A 94 1.00 1.17 20.73
C PRO A 94 0.90 -0.11 19.89
N LYS A 95 -0.17 -0.22 19.11
CA LYS A 95 -0.46 -1.30 18.16
C LYS A 95 -1.25 -0.74 16.97
N LEU A 96 -1.01 -1.29 15.78
CA LEU A 96 -1.78 -0.93 14.59
C LEU A 96 -3.19 -1.53 14.66
N ARG A 97 -4.22 -0.69 14.70
CA ARG A 97 -5.63 -1.12 14.71
C ARG A 97 -6.29 -1.06 13.33
N ALA A 98 -5.86 -0.11 12.50
CA ALA A 98 -6.39 0.11 11.16
C ALA A 98 -5.31 -0.20 10.13
N ILE A 99 -5.37 -1.41 9.59
CA ILE A 99 -4.52 -1.88 8.50
C ILE A 99 -5.41 -2.13 7.30
N THR A 100 -5.05 -1.53 6.15
CA THR A 100 -5.75 -1.76 4.89
C THR A 100 -4.98 -2.78 4.08
N TYR A 101 -5.55 -3.97 3.92
CA TYR A 101 -5.00 -5.02 3.05
C TYR A 101 -5.51 -4.84 1.63
N LEU A 102 -4.59 -4.91 0.66
CA LEU A 102 -4.94 -4.81 -0.75
C LEU A 102 -5.33 -6.19 -1.28
N ARG A 103 -6.50 -6.26 -1.90
CA ARG A 103 -7.13 -7.52 -2.33
C ARG A 103 -6.56 -8.02 -3.65
N GLY A 104 -6.48 -9.34 -3.82
CA GLY A 104 -6.06 -9.98 -5.07
C GLY A 104 -4.55 -9.91 -5.35
N VAL A 105 -3.77 -9.36 -4.42
CA VAL A 105 -2.32 -9.20 -4.54
C VAL A 105 -1.61 -10.55 -4.49
N ASP A 106 -2.19 -11.54 -3.83
CA ASP A 106 -1.74 -12.93 -3.84
C ASP A 106 -1.63 -13.49 -5.28
N ARG A 107 -2.58 -13.16 -6.16
CA ARG A 107 -2.55 -13.55 -7.58
C ARG A 107 -1.52 -12.76 -8.36
N LEU A 108 -1.40 -11.46 -8.09
CA LEU A 108 -0.42 -10.58 -8.76
C LEU A 108 1.02 -10.97 -8.45
N LEU A 109 1.27 -11.52 -7.26
CA LEU A 109 2.57 -12.00 -6.81
C LEU A 109 2.77 -13.51 -7.05
N GLY A 110 1.82 -14.18 -7.72
CA GLY A 110 1.91 -15.58 -8.10
C GLY A 110 1.86 -16.59 -6.94
N PHE A 111 1.26 -16.24 -5.79
CA PHE A 111 1.05 -17.18 -4.68
C PHE A 111 -0.10 -18.15 -4.91
N SER A 112 -1.11 -17.72 -5.68
CA SER A 112 -2.16 -18.61 -6.13
C SER A 112 -1.64 -19.45 -7.30
N PRO A 113 -1.84 -20.78 -7.31
CA PRO A 113 -1.59 -21.56 -8.51
C PRO A 113 -2.49 -20.96 -9.60
N GLN A 114 -1.88 -20.34 -10.60
CA GLN A 114 -2.58 -20.11 -11.85
C GLN A 114 -3.17 -21.47 -12.21
N ASN A 115 -4.49 -21.55 -12.38
CA ASN A 115 -5.05 -22.56 -13.26
C ASN A 115 -4.20 -22.46 -14.51
N SER A 116 -3.31 -23.44 -14.67
CA SER A 116 -2.34 -23.51 -15.75
C SER A 116 -3.09 -23.99 -16.98
N GLN A 117 -4.18 -23.30 -17.30
CA GLN A 117 -4.84 -23.45 -18.57
C GLN A 117 -4.04 -22.51 -19.48
N PRO A 118 -3.21 -23.02 -20.40
CA PRO A 118 -2.68 -22.16 -21.45
C PRO A 118 -3.86 -21.43 -22.10
N PRO A 119 -3.72 -20.16 -22.50
CA PRO A 119 -4.75 -19.50 -23.27
C PRO A 119 -5.04 -20.37 -24.49
N VAL A 120 -6.21 -21.04 -24.46
CA VAL A 120 -6.72 -21.78 -25.61
C VAL A 120 -7.19 -20.68 -26.57
N PHE A 121 -6.25 -20.12 -27.32
CA PHE A 121 -6.62 -19.33 -28.48
C PHE A 121 -7.36 -20.31 -29.39
N PRO A 122 -8.67 -20.12 -29.67
CA PRO A 122 -9.27 -20.88 -30.75
C PRO A 122 -8.44 -20.56 -31.99
N SER A 123 -7.79 -21.58 -32.55
CA SER A 123 -7.21 -21.47 -33.88
C SER A 123 -8.38 -21.19 -34.82
N ALA A 124 -8.66 -19.91 -35.07
CA ALA A 124 -9.46 -19.52 -36.20
C ALA A 124 -8.61 -19.92 -37.41
N THR A 125 -8.80 -21.15 -37.90
CA THR A 125 -8.39 -21.53 -39.23
C THR A 125 -9.18 -20.62 -40.15
N VAL A 126 -8.56 -19.49 -40.53
CA VAL A 126 -9.06 -18.64 -41.60
C VAL A 126 -8.86 -19.47 -42.86
N SER A 127 -9.87 -20.27 -43.18
CA SER A 127 -9.98 -20.94 -44.47
C SER A 127 -10.27 -19.84 -45.48
N PHE A 128 -9.22 -19.29 -46.09
CA PHE A 128 -9.35 -18.49 -47.30
C PHE A 128 -9.78 -19.42 -48.43
N ALA A 129 -11.07 -19.74 -48.48
CA ALA A 129 -11.67 -20.30 -49.67
C ALA A 129 -11.64 -19.19 -50.73
N SER A 130 -10.66 -19.26 -51.62
CA SER A 130 -10.62 -18.48 -52.85
C SER A 130 -11.89 -18.79 -53.66
N SER A 131 -12.86 -17.87 -53.62
CA SER A 131 -13.97 -17.88 -54.58
C SER A 131 -13.42 -17.37 -55.90
N GLN A 132 -12.72 -18.24 -56.62
CA GLN A 132 -12.51 -18.06 -58.05
C GLN A 132 -13.77 -18.57 -58.75
N SER A 133 -14.68 -17.64 -59.02
CA SER A 133 -15.80 -17.86 -59.94
C SER A 133 -15.68 -16.83 -61.05
N GLU A 134 -14.91 -17.15 -62.08
CA GLU A 134 -15.03 -16.52 -63.40
C GLU A 134 -16.45 -16.77 -63.94
N PRO A 135 -17.19 -15.75 -64.40
CA PRO A 135 -18.43 -15.98 -65.09
C PRO A 135 -18.11 -16.51 -66.50
N ASN A 136 -18.55 -17.74 -66.78
CA ASN A 136 -18.57 -18.30 -68.13
C ASN A 136 -19.38 -17.38 -69.06
N TYR A 137 -18.68 -16.64 -69.92
CA TYR A 137 -19.26 -15.90 -71.04
C TYR A 137 -19.62 -16.90 -72.13
N TYR A 138 -20.91 -17.27 -72.22
CA TYR A 138 -21.40 -18.05 -73.34
C TYR A 138 -21.53 -17.15 -74.56
N ASP A 139 -20.72 -17.43 -75.59
CA ASP A 139 -21.00 -17.06 -76.97
C ASP A 139 -22.34 -17.67 -77.40
N ASN A 140 -23.22 -16.84 -77.97
CA ASN A 140 -24.41 -17.32 -78.68
C ASN A 140 -24.27 -16.93 -80.16
N PRO A 141 -24.48 -17.86 -81.10
CA PRO A 141 -24.42 -17.60 -82.55
C PRO A 141 -25.55 -16.71 -83.05
#